data_AF-A0A093G5H3-F1
#
_entry.id   AF-A0A093G5H3-F1
#
_cell.length_a   1.000
_cell.length_b   1.000
_cell.length_c   1.000
_cell.angle_alpha   90.00
_cell.angle_beta   90.00
_cell.angle_gamma   90.00
#
_symmetry.space_group_name_H-M   'P 1'
#
loop_
_entity.id
_entity.type
_entity.pdbx_description
1 polymer ?
#
loop_
_entity_poly.entity_id
_entity_poly.type
_entity_poly.pdbx_seq_one_letter_code
_entity_poly.pdbx_strand_id
1 'polypeptide(L)'
;GSTAGPQQAGQRLELECVPDRRDAGVFWIRQDKEEALHFIAYISYMSKATFEGNQRTSSRFEVKRAMSSYQLVVRAFQPHDEGTYFCLVNSNQVLYFSTGLPAFFPVTTTTAPPTTQHGTTTQDSCLRTTDPGTSREELNFFCDLLIWVPLAGASLLLAIALTLTLALCQQTRSRRCRCKR
;
A
#
# COMPACT_ATOMS: atom_id res chain seq x y z
N GLY A 1 22.51 2.76 -7.39
CA GLY A 1 21.76 1.62 -7.95
C GLY A 1 22.58 0.39 -7.75
N SER A 2 22.22 -0.44 -6.78
CA SER A 2 22.82 -1.77 -6.62
C SER A 2 22.09 -2.70 -7.58
N THR A 3 22.78 -3.33 -8.52
CA THR A 3 22.18 -4.35 -9.38
C THR A 3 22.40 -5.69 -8.67
N ALA A 4 21.33 -6.39 -8.30
CA ALA A 4 21.46 -7.74 -7.78
C ALA A 4 22.02 -8.64 -8.89
N GLY A 5 23.04 -9.45 -8.58
CA GLY A 5 23.59 -10.42 -9.53
C GLY A 5 22.55 -11.47 -9.96
N PRO A 6 22.85 -12.28 -10.99
CA PRO A 6 21.97 -13.37 -11.40
C PRO A 6 21.67 -14.31 -10.23
N GLN A 7 20.40 -14.59 -9.99
CA GLN A 7 19.97 -15.40 -8.85
C GLN A 7 20.19 -16.90 -9.12
N GLN A 8 20.33 -17.69 -8.04
CA GLN A 8 20.41 -19.16 -8.12
C GLN A 8 19.33 -19.81 -7.25
N ALA A 9 18.83 -20.96 -7.69
CA ALA A 9 17.73 -21.64 -7.00
C ALA A 9 18.19 -22.09 -5.61
N GLY A 10 17.34 -21.88 -4.61
CA GLY A 10 17.64 -22.19 -3.20
C GLY A 10 18.58 -21.20 -2.53
N GLN A 11 19.15 -20.22 -3.26
CA GLN A 11 19.99 -19.20 -2.67
C GLN A 11 19.17 -18.26 -1.79
N ARG A 12 19.81 -17.75 -0.74
CA ARG A 12 19.27 -16.66 0.09
C ARG A 12 19.43 -15.34 -0.65
N LEU A 13 18.32 -14.64 -0.87
CA LEU A 13 18.30 -13.29 -1.44
C LEU A 13 18.06 -12.27 -0.32
N GLU A 14 18.93 -11.28 -0.22
CA GLU A 14 18.82 -10.18 0.76
C GLU A 14 18.65 -8.86 0.02
N LEU A 15 17.66 -8.09 0.44
CA LEU A 15 17.23 -6.84 -0.15
C LEU A 15 17.28 -5.77 0.93
N GLU A 16 17.83 -4.61 0.60
CA GLU A 16 17.92 -3.48 1.52
C GLU A 16 17.16 -2.27 0.97
N CYS A 17 16.48 -1.57 1.87
CA CYS A 17 15.73 -0.36 1.58
C CYS A 17 16.06 0.73 2.62
N VAL A 18 16.42 1.91 2.15
CA VAL A 18 16.67 3.09 2.99
C VAL A 18 15.58 4.12 2.69
N PRO A 19 14.49 4.17 3.47
CA PRO A 19 13.45 5.17 3.26
C PRO A 19 13.91 6.56 3.75
N ASP A 20 13.46 7.61 3.08
CA ASP A 20 13.73 9.01 3.49
C ASP A 20 13.21 9.30 4.90
N ARG A 21 12.05 8.74 5.24
CA ARG A 21 11.45 8.82 6.58
C ARG A 21 11.79 7.58 7.41
N ARG A 22 12.65 7.76 8.41
CA ARG A 22 13.13 6.68 9.27
C ARG A 22 12.12 6.21 10.34
N ASP A 23 11.12 7.02 10.61
CA ASP A 23 10.03 6.75 11.56
C ASP A 23 8.82 6.06 10.90
N ALA A 24 8.82 5.92 9.58
CA ALA A 24 7.78 5.21 8.85
C ALA A 24 8.03 3.69 8.79
N GLY A 25 6.94 2.92 8.76
CA GLY A 25 7.00 1.50 8.40
C GLY A 25 7.16 1.30 6.89
N VAL A 26 7.66 0.13 6.51
CA VAL A 26 7.93 -0.24 5.12
C VAL A 26 7.09 -1.45 4.72
N PHE A 27 6.46 -1.36 3.55
CA PHE A 27 5.86 -2.50 2.86
C PHE A 27 6.84 -3.05 1.84
N TRP A 28 6.94 -4.36 1.75
CA TRP A 28 7.66 -5.08 0.72
C TRP A 28 6.67 -5.71 -0.24
N ILE A 29 6.84 -5.43 -1.52
CA ILE A 29 6.06 -6.05 -2.59
C ILE A 29 6.99 -6.56 -3.69
N ARG A 30 6.51 -7.52 -4.46
CA ARG A 30 7.18 -8.00 -5.67
C ARG A 30 6.23 -7.86 -6.84
N GLN A 31 6.71 -7.31 -7.94
CA GLN A 31 6.06 -7.40 -9.24
C GLN A 31 6.60 -8.63 -9.98
N ASP A 32 5.73 -9.54 -10.39
CA ASP A 32 6.13 -10.72 -11.18
C ASP A 32 6.31 -10.40 -12.67
N LYS A 33 6.56 -11.43 -13.49
CA LYS A 33 6.78 -11.27 -14.94
C LYS A 33 5.51 -10.88 -15.69
N GLU A 34 4.36 -11.18 -15.10
CA GLU A 34 3.02 -10.86 -15.56
C GLU A 34 2.54 -9.49 -15.06
N GLU A 35 3.45 -8.68 -14.48
CA GLU A 35 3.22 -7.36 -13.91
C GLU A 35 2.27 -7.33 -12.69
N ALA A 36 1.92 -8.48 -12.13
CA ALA A 36 1.08 -8.57 -10.95
C ALA A 36 1.88 -8.25 -9.68
N LEU A 37 1.26 -7.46 -8.80
CA LEU A 37 1.84 -7.07 -7.51
C LEU A 37 1.47 -8.05 -6.41
N HIS A 38 2.49 -8.60 -5.76
CA HIS A 38 2.37 -9.52 -4.65
C HIS A 38 2.86 -8.86 -3.37
N PHE A 39 1.98 -8.77 -2.37
CA PHE A 39 2.37 -8.35 -1.03
C PHE A 39 3.23 -9.43 -0.37
N ILE A 40 4.35 -9.05 0.22
CA ILE A 40 5.25 -9.98 0.93
C ILE A 40 5.12 -9.76 2.43
N ALA A 41 5.38 -8.53 2.88
CA ALA A 41 5.45 -8.20 4.29
C ALA A 41 5.32 -6.70 4.53
N TYR A 42 4.87 -6.34 5.72
CA TYR A 42 4.97 -5.01 6.31
C TYR A 42 5.87 -5.11 7.54
N ILE A 43 6.76 -4.13 7.73
CA ILE A 43 7.54 -3.98 8.95
C ILE A 43 7.38 -2.55 9.48
N SER A 44 6.87 -2.43 10.69
CA SER A 44 6.78 -1.15 11.39
C SER A 44 8.15 -0.63 11.83
N TYR A 45 8.22 0.67 12.15
CA TYR A 45 9.42 1.29 12.74
C TYR A 45 9.86 0.63 14.05
N MET A 46 8.92 0.01 14.78
CA MET A 46 9.16 -0.77 16.00
C MET A 46 9.56 -2.23 15.72
N SER A 47 9.93 -2.55 14.48
CA SER A 47 10.35 -3.89 14.05
C SER A 47 9.28 -4.98 14.19
N LYS A 48 8.00 -4.61 14.27
CA LYS A 48 6.88 -5.58 14.20
C LYS A 48 6.59 -5.92 12.75
N ALA A 49 6.64 -7.20 12.43
CA ALA A 49 6.40 -7.73 11.10
C ALA A 49 4.97 -8.28 10.96
N THR A 50 4.39 -8.08 9.78
CA THR A 50 3.11 -8.67 9.35
C THR A 50 3.29 -9.21 7.93
N PHE A 51 2.96 -10.46 7.72
CA PHE A 51 3.00 -11.14 6.43
C PHE A 51 1.58 -11.34 5.89
N GLU A 52 1.48 -11.93 4.69
CA GLU A 52 0.21 -12.31 4.08
C GLU A 52 -0.71 -13.05 5.06
N GLY A 53 -2.01 -12.79 4.97
CA GLY A 53 -3.01 -13.35 5.90
C GLY A 53 -2.91 -12.81 7.34
N ASN A 54 -2.26 -11.66 7.53
CA ASN A 54 -2.04 -11.03 8.85
C ASN A 54 -1.19 -11.90 9.81
N GLN A 55 -0.32 -12.73 9.25
CA GLN A 55 0.55 -13.62 10.02
C GLN A 55 1.75 -12.82 10.60
N ARG A 56 2.23 -13.18 11.78
CA ARG A 56 3.40 -12.52 12.42
C ARG A 56 4.76 -13.07 11.99
N THR A 57 4.77 -14.26 11.39
CA THR A 57 5.97 -15.00 11.00
C THR A 57 5.78 -15.61 9.61
N SER A 58 6.88 -15.87 8.92
CA SER A 58 6.86 -16.58 7.63
C SER A 58 7.97 -17.63 7.58
N SER A 59 7.67 -18.77 6.97
CA SER A 59 8.65 -19.82 6.67
C SER A 59 9.51 -19.48 5.46
N ARG A 60 9.06 -18.56 4.59
CA ARG A 60 9.70 -18.17 3.32
C ARG A 60 10.51 -16.88 3.45
N PHE A 61 9.96 -15.94 4.21
CA PHE A 61 10.44 -14.57 4.28
C PHE A 61 10.85 -14.19 5.69
N GLU A 62 11.79 -13.26 5.78
CA GLU A 62 12.18 -12.61 7.02
C GLU A 62 12.36 -11.12 6.74
N VAL A 63 11.81 -10.27 7.61
CA VAL A 63 12.01 -8.83 7.53
C VAL A 63 12.65 -8.32 8.81
N LYS A 64 13.61 -7.42 8.66
CA LYS A 64 14.38 -6.85 9.76
C LYS A 64 14.53 -5.36 9.57
N ARG A 65 14.70 -4.65 10.68
CA ARG A 65 15.09 -3.25 10.67
C ARG A 65 16.51 -3.16 11.21
N ALA A 66 17.41 -2.60 10.41
CA ALA A 66 18.73 -2.15 10.82
C ALA A 66 18.66 -0.68 11.28
N MET A 67 19.81 -0.06 11.57
CA MET A 67 19.86 1.29 12.17
C MET A 67 19.14 2.35 11.32
N SER A 68 19.31 2.30 10.01
CA SER A 68 18.73 3.26 9.05
C SER A 68 18.04 2.60 7.86
N SER A 69 17.98 1.27 7.82
CA SER A 69 17.45 0.53 6.69
C SER A 69 16.53 -0.59 7.11
N TYR A 70 15.71 -1.03 6.16
CA TYR A 70 14.86 -2.19 6.27
C TYR A 70 15.39 -3.27 5.34
N GLN A 71 15.41 -4.49 5.83
CA GLN A 71 15.90 -5.65 5.09
C GLN A 71 14.76 -6.64 4.88
N LEU A 72 14.67 -7.16 3.67
CA LEU A 72 13.87 -8.34 3.32
C LEU A 72 14.82 -9.46 2.94
N VAL A 73 14.58 -10.64 3.50
CA VAL A 73 15.31 -11.86 3.21
C VAL A 73 14.33 -12.89 2.65
N VAL A 74 14.60 -13.35 1.43
CA VAL A 74 13.99 -14.56 0.87
C VAL A 74 14.91 -15.72 1.22
N ARG A 75 14.43 -16.66 2.06
CA ARG A 75 15.30 -17.70 2.65
C ARG A 75 15.87 -18.66 1.62
N ALA A 76 15.06 -19.05 0.66
CA ALA A 76 15.41 -19.96 -0.43
C ALA A 76 14.66 -19.51 -1.69
N PHE A 77 15.36 -18.85 -2.60
CA PHE A 77 14.81 -18.26 -3.80
C PHE A 77 14.35 -19.32 -4.80
N GLN A 78 13.14 -19.20 -5.32
CA GLN A 78 12.49 -20.16 -6.23
C GLN A 78 11.95 -19.45 -7.48
N PRO A 79 11.55 -20.18 -8.54
CA PRO A 79 10.99 -19.58 -9.76
C PRO A 79 9.82 -18.62 -9.51
N HIS A 80 8.95 -18.95 -8.56
CA HIS A 80 7.81 -18.09 -8.19
C HIS A 80 8.22 -16.82 -7.42
N ASP A 81 9.48 -16.71 -6.98
CA ASP A 81 10.03 -15.50 -6.35
C ASP A 81 10.65 -14.54 -7.38
N GLU A 82 10.78 -14.94 -8.65
CA GLU A 82 11.33 -14.06 -9.69
C GLU A 82 10.49 -12.81 -9.88
N GLY A 83 11.11 -11.64 -9.92
CA GLY A 83 10.38 -10.39 -10.07
C GLY A 83 11.20 -9.17 -9.68
N THR A 84 10.56 -8.02 -9.78
CA THR A 84 11.12 -6.76 -9.31
C THR A 84 10.56 -6.46 -7.93
N TYR A 85 11.46 -6.36 -6.94
CA TYR A 85 11.10 -6.10 -5.55
C TYR A 85 11.11 -4.60 -5.26
N PHE A 86 10.07 -4.11 -4.60
CA PHE A 86 9.95 -2.73 -4.18
C PHE A 86 9.74 -2.65 -2.67
N CYS A 87 10.29 -1.61 -2.07
CA CYS A 87 9.87 -1.16 -0.76
C CYS A 87 9.01 0.09 -0.90
N LEU A 88 7.97 0.18 -0.09
CA LEU A 88 7.02 1.28 -0.11
C LEU A 88 6.87 1.91 1.25
N VAL A 89 6.75 3.23 1.26
CA VAL A 89 6.38 3.99 2.44
C VAL A 89 5.05 4.67 2.19
N ASN A 90 4.11 4.53 3.12
CA ASN A 90 2.90 5.34 3.14
C ASN A 90 3.18 6.62 3.92
N SER A 91 3.03 7.77 3.27
CA SER A 91 3.16 9.07 3.91
C SER A 91 2.07 10.01 3.38
N ASN A 92 1.26 10.57 4.29
CA ASN A 92 0.12 11.43 3.94
C ASN A 92 -0.81 10.79 2.89
N GLN A 93 -1.14 9.51 3.05
CA GLN A 93 -1.98 8.73 2.14
C GLN A 93 -1.39 8.53 0.73
N VAL A 94 -0.14 8.93 0.50
CA VAL A 94 0.60 8.68 -0.75
C VAL A 94 1.59 7.54 -0.54
N LEU A 95 1.65 6.62 -1.51
CA LEU A 95 2.63 5.53 -1.54
C LEU A 95 3.85 5.96 -2.34
N TYR A 96 5.02 5.91 -1.69
CA TYR A 96 6.30 6.20 -2.31
C TYR A 96 7.04 4.88 -2.55
N PHE A 97 7.39 4.61 -3.80
CA PHE A 97 8.07 3.38 -4.22
C PHE A 97 9.58 3.63 -4.30
N SER A 98 10.37 2.62 -3.94
CA SER A 98 11.79 2.60 -4.29
C SER A 98 12.00 2.41 -5.79
N THR A 99 13.25 2.51 -6.23
CA THR A 99 13.65 2.31 -7.63
C THR A 99 13.37 0.90 -8.17
N GLY A 100 12.98 -0.05 -7.33
CA GLY A 100 12.86 -1.46 -7.66
C GLY A 100 14.21 -2.16 -7.71
N LEU A 101 14.24 -3.44 -7.30
CA LEU A 101 15.39 -4.32 -7.46
C LEU A 101 14.99 -5.57 -8.24
N PRO A 102 15.48 -5.77 -9.46
CA PRO A 102 15.18 -6.96 -10.24
C PRO A 102 15.93 -8.17 -9.64
N ALA A 103 15.21 -9.27 -9.44
CA ALA A 103 15.74 -10.55 -9.02
C ALA A 103 15.16 -11.63 -9.92
N PHE A 104 15.97 -12.06 -10.90
CA PHE A 104 15.60 -13.07 -11.90
C PHE A 104 16.70 -14.13 -12.00
N PHE A 105 16.32 -15.33 -12.41
CA PHE A 105 17.28 -16.34 -12.80
C PHE A 105 18.01 -15.91 -14.08
N PRO A 106 19.28 -16.29 -14.24
CA PRO A 106 19.97 -16.11 -15.50
C PRO A 106 19.22 -16.85 -16.61
N VAL A 107 18.96 -16.17 -17.72
CA VAL A 107 18.42 -16.82 -18.91
C VAL A 107 19.48 -17.77 -19.45
N THR A 108 19.19 -19.07 -19.47
CA THR A 108 20.06 -20.05 -20.14
C THR A 108 19.99 -19.78 -21.64
N THR A 109 21.02 -19.17 -22.20
CA THR A 109 21.14 -19.04 -23.65
C THR A 109 21.52 -20.41 -24.20
N THR A 110 20.53 -21.21 -24.60
CA THR A 110 20.80 -22.40 -25.41
C THR A 110 21.29 -21.92 -26.77
N THR A 111 22.58 -22.05 -27.03
CA THR A 111 23.22 -21.75 -28.31
C THR A 111 22.58 -22.59 -29.42
N ALA A 112 21.61 -22.03 -30.13
CA ALA A 112 21.19 -22.51 -31.44
C ALA A 112 22.08 -21.83 -32.52
N PRO A 113 22.49 -22.55 -33.59
CA PRO A 113 23.32 -22.00 -34.66
C PRO A 113 22.66 -20.81 -35.39
N PRO A 114 23.44 -19.93 -36.03
CA PRO A 114 22.94 -18.65 -36.54
C PRO A 114 22.05 -18.87 -37.77
N THR A 115 20.75 -18.62 -37.63
CA THR A 115 19.87 -18.48 -38.78
C THR A 115 19.63 -17.00 -39.04
N THR A 116 20.28 -16.51 -40.08
CA THR A 116 20.13 -15.18 -40.67
C THR A 116 18.69 -14.97 -41.14
N GLN A 117 17.91 -14.08 -40.53
CA GLN A 117 16.77 -13.43 -41.20
C GLN A 117 16.58 -11.99 -40.73
N HIS A 118 16.94 -11.08 -41.65
CA HIS A 118 16.27 -9.84 -42.03
C HIS A 118 15.55 -9.02 -40.95
N GLY A 119 16.09 -7.82 -40.70
CA GLY A 119 15.41 -6.79 -39.93
C GLY A 119 14.21 -6.20 -40.65
N THR A 120 13.23 -5.73 -39.89
CA THR A 120 12.51 -4.49 -40.19
C THR A 120 11.81 -3.95 -38.93
N THR A 121 12.08 -2.67 -38.68
CA THR A 121 11.18 -1.65 -38.11
C THR A 121 10.87 -1.67 -36.62
N THR A 122 11.62 -0.82 -35.92
CA THR A 122 11.19 0.03 -34.80
C THR A 122 9.70 0.39 -34.87
N GLN A 123 8.89 -0.08 -33.93
CA GLN A 123 7.67 0.62 -33.57
C GLN A 123 7.59 0.75 -32.05
N ASP A 124 8.02 1.93 -31.61
CA ASP A 124 7.66 2.56 -30.36
C ASP A 124 6.13 2.51 -30.21
N SER A 125 5.64 1.81 -29.19
CA SER A 125 4.22 1.80 -28.83
C SER A 125 4.10 2.06 -27.33
N CYS A 126 4.49 3.27 -26.95
CA CYS A 126 3.85 3.94 -25.83
C CYS A 126 2.32 3.96 -26.06
N LEU A 127 1.57 3.85 -24.95
CA LEU A 127 0.10 3.97 -24.80
C LEU A 127 -0.75 2.70 -24.94
N ARG A 128 -1.04 2.10 -23.78
CA ARG A 128 -2.41 2.17 -23.25
C ARG A 128 -2.43 2.11 -21.72
N THR A 129 -2.54 3.28 -21.11
CA THR A 129 -3.09 3.43 -19.77
C THR A 129 -4.52 2.88 -19.80
N THR A 130 -4.74 1.75 -19.13
CA THR A 130 -6.08 1.31 -18.78
C THR A 130 -6.57 2.22 -17.65
N ASP A 131 -7.73 2.83 -17.88
CA ASP A 131 -8.41 3.81 -17.03
C ASP A 131 -8.35 3.52 -15.51
N PRO A 132 -7.88 4.46 -14.68
CA PRO A 132 -8.06 4.44 -13.23
C PRO A 132 -9.31 5.26 -12.79
N GLY A 133 -10.21 5.58 -13.73
CA GLY A 133 -11.37 6.45 -13.47
C GLY A 133 -12.42 5.82 -12.55
N THR A 134 -12.63 4.52 -12.62
CA THR A 134 -13.79 3.89 -11.95
C THR A 134 -13.56 3.60 -10.46
N SER A 135 -12.33 3.35 -10.02
CA SER A 135 -12.05 2.96 -8.62
C SER A 135 -11.77 4.14 -7.68
N ARG A 136 -11.22 5.26 -8.19
CA ARG A 136 -10.99 6.47 -7.39
C ARG A 136 -12.29 7.20 -7.05
N GLU A 137 -13.27 7.21 -7.96
CA GLU A 137 -14.56 7.85 -7.70
C GLU A 137 -15.39 7.08 -6.68
N GLU A 138 -15.38 5.73 -6.72
CA GLU A 138 -16.06 4.92 -5.72
C GLU A 138 -15.47 5.16 -4.31
N LEU A 139 -14.14 5.15 -4.15
CA LEU A 139 -13.50 5.37 -2.84
C LEU A 139 -13.72 6.79 -2.30
N ASN A 140 -13.70 7.81 -3.16
CA ASN A 140 -14.01 9.18 -2.77
C ASN A 140 -15.47 9.31 -2.30
N PHE A 141 -16.41 8.66 -2.99
CA PHE A 141 -17.82 8.64 -2.60
C PHE A 141 -18.04 7.99 -1.23
N PHE A 142 -17.34 6.88 -0.93
CA PHE A 142 -17.41 6.23 0.39
C PHE A 142 -16.80 7.08 1.50
N CYS A 143 -15.66 7.75 1.24
CA CYS A 143 -15.04 8.64 2.23
C CYS A 143 -15.91 9.86 2.53
N ASP A 144 -16.52 10.48 1.52
CA ASP A 144 -17.46 11.58 1.72
C ASP A 144 -18.68 11.10 2.52
N LEU A 145 -19.29 9.97 2.16
CA LEU A 145 -20.46 9.46 2.88
C LEU A 145 -20.15 9.14 4.36
N LEU A 146 -19.00 8.53 4.65
CA LEU A 146 -18.59 8.21 6.02
C LEU A 146 -18.24 9.44 6.88
N ILE A 147 -17.86 10.56 6.27
CA ILE A 147 -17.60 11.82 6.99
C ILE A 147 -18.89 12.62 7.16
N TRP A 148 -19.68 12.76 6.10
CA TRP A 148 -20.87 13.60 6.10
C TRP A 148 -22.03 13.00 6.87
N VAL A 149 -22.23 11.67 6.86
CA VAL A 149 -23.36 11.04 7.56
C VAL A 149 -23.25 11.21 9.09
N PRO A 150 -22.13 10.90 9.76
CA PRO A 150 -21.98 11.15 11.18
C PRO A 150 -22.03 12.64 11.54
N LEU A 151 -21.47 13.52 10.69
CA LEU A 151 -21.45 14.95 10.92
C LEU A 151 -22.85 15.57 10.83
N ALA A 152 -23.61 15.23 9.79
CA ALA A 152 -25.00 15.64 9.63
C ALA A 152 -25.87 15.09 10.76
N GLY A 153 -25.67 13.82 11.13
CA GLY A 153 -26.34 13.18 12.27
C GLY A 153 -26.09 13.92 13.59
N ALA A 154 -24.83 14.21 13.92
CA ALA A 154 -24.48 14.97 15.12
C ALA A 154 -25.07 16.38 15.10
N SER A 155 -25.04 17.07 13.95
CA SER A 155 -25.63 18.42 13.83
C SER A 155 -27.15 18.43 14.04
N LEU A 156 -27.86 17.41 13.52
CA LEU A 156 -29.30 17.28 13.69
C LEU A 156 -29.67 16.97 15.15
N LEU A 157 -28.91 16.10 15.82
CA LEU A 157 -29.09 15.81 17.24
C LEU A 157 -28.87 17.06 18.10
N LEU A 158 -27.87 17.88 17.80
CA LEU A 158 -27.63 19.16 18.48
C LEU A 158 -28.78 20.14 18.26
N ALA A 159 -29.29 20.25 17.03
CA ALA A 159 -30.44 21.12 16.74
C ALA A 159 -31.71 20.67 17.48
N ILE A 160 -31.96 19.36 17.56
CA ILE A 160 -33.08 18.80 18.34
C ILE A 160 -32.88 19.09 19.83
N ALA A 161 -31.69 18.88 20.38
CA ALA A 161 -31.40 19.19 21.78
C ALA A 161 -31.61 20.69 22.09
N LEU A 162 -31.16 21.58 21.20
CA LEU A 162 -31.35 23.03 21.35
C LEU A 162 -32.82 23.42 21.29
N THR A 163 -33.58 22.89 20.32
CA THR A 163 -35.02 23.18 20.20
C THR A 163 -35.80 22.68 21.41
N LEU A 164 -35.51 21.47 21.90
CA LEU A 164 -36.10 20.95 23.15
C LEU A 164 -35.72 21.81 24.35
N THR A 165 -34.46 22.22 24.46
CA THR A 165 -33.99 23.09 25.55
C THR A 165 -34.71 24.45 25.52
N LEU A 166 -34.83 25.06 24.34
CA LEU A 166 -35.56 26.32 24.16
C LEU A 166 -37.05 26.16 24.48
N ALA A 167 -37.69 25.08 24.03
CA ALA A 167 -39.09 24.80 24.32
C ALA A 167 -39.33 24.62 25.82
N LEU A 168 -38.46 23.88 26.52
CA LEU A 168 -38.52 23.70 27.98
C LEU A 168 -38.25 25.03 28.72
N CYS A 169 -37.29 25.84 28.27
CA CYS A 169 -37.04 27.18 28.81
C CYS A 169 -38.23 28.12 28.59
N GLN A 170 -38.85 28.11 27.41
CA GLN A 170 -40.05 28.91 27.14
C GLN A 170 -41.25 28.44 27.94
N GLN A 171 -41.45 27.11 28.07
CA GLN A 171 -42.56 26.55 28.83
C GLN A 171 -42.40 26.80 30.34
N THR A 172 -41.18 26.70 30.89
CA THR A 172 -40.91 27.06 32.29
C THR A 172 -41.04 28.56 32.54
N ARG A 173 -40.64 29.42 31.61
CA ARG A 173 -40.85 30.88 31.68
C ARG A 173 -42.33 31.25 31.58
N SER A 174 -43.08 30.62 30.68
CA SER A 174 -44.53 30.78 30.52
C SER A 174 -45.30 30.30 31.75
N ARG A 175 -44.90 29.16 32.35
CA ARG A 175 -45.47 28.67 33.61
C ARG A 175 -45.17 29.61 34.80
N ARG A 176 -43.96 30.20 34.87
CA ARG A 176 -43.66 31.23 35.88
C ARG A 176 -44.51 32.49 35.73
N CYS A 177 -44.84 32.90 34.50
CA CYS A 177 -45.76 34.02 34.26
C CYS A 177 -47.24 33.67 34.54
N ARG A 178 -47.60 32.38 34.57
CA ARG A 178 -48.96 31.90 34.92
C ARG A 178 -49.19 31.74 36.43
N CYS A 179 -48.14 31.78 37.26
CA CYS A 179 -48.28 31.88 38.73
C CYS A 179 -48.46 33.34 39.17
N LYS A 180 -49.58 33.95 38.76
CA LYS A 180 -50.13 35.12 39.44
C LYS A 180 -51.64 35.13 39.32
N ARG A 181 -52.29 34.33 40.18
CA ARG A 181 -53.59 34.63 40.76
C ARG A 181 -53.72 33.90 42.08
#